data_AF-A0A3S0BLU8-F1
#
_entry.id   AF-A0A3S0BLU8-F1
#
_cell.length_a   1.000
_cell.length_b   1.000
_cell.length_c   1.000
_cell.angle_alpha   90.00
_cell.angle_beta   90.00
_cell.angle_gamma   90.00
#
_symmetry.space_group_name_H-M   'P 1'
#
loop_
_entity.id
_entity.type
_entity.pdbx_description
1 polymer ?
#
loop_
_entity_poly.entity_id
_entity_poly.type
_entity_poly.pdbx_seq_one_letter_code
_entity_poly.pdbx_strand_id
1 'polypeptide(L)'
;MLRIINLAIVIAILVTAMLIIRQRFIARSYYIELNRMQNQTVKLNEEYSRLRLEEGTYSSGLAVSNFAANKLGLVQPDVQHIVDLKR
;
A
#
# COMPACT_ATOMS: atom_id res chain seq x y z
N MET A 1 23.57 -56.37 -8.32
CA MET A 1 23.74 -55.18 -7.44
C MET A 1 23.78 -53.87 -8.25
N LEU A 2 24.75 -53.66 -9.14
CA LEU A 2 24.90 -52.41 -9.92
C LEU A 2 23.65 -52.01 -10.73
N ARG A 3 22.97 -52.98 -11.36
CA ARG A 3 21.74 -52.72 -12.15
C ARG A 3 20.57 -52.18 -11.32
N ILE A 4 20.43 -52.66 -10.08
CA ILE A 4 19.36 -52.21 -9.17
C ILE A 4 19.65 -50.79 -8.68
N ILE A 5 20.91 -50.49 -8.37
CA ILE A 5 21.35 -49.15 -7.98
C ILE A 5 21.11 -48.15 -9.12
N ASN A 6 21.47 -48.50 -10.36
CA ASN A 6 21.21 -47.65 -11.52
C ASN A 6 19.71 -47.41 -11.72
N LEU A 7 18.87 -48.43 -11.58
CA LEU A 7 17.42 -48.28 -11.70
C LEU A 7 16.86 -47.34 -10.62
N ALA A 8 17.32 -47.50 -9.37
CA ALA A 8 16.91 -46.63 -8.26
C ALA A 8 17.30 -45.17 -8.50
N ILE A 9 18.50 -44.91 -9.03
CA ILE A 9 18.95 -43.55 -9.37
C ILE A 9 18.09 -42.95 -10.48
N VAL A 10 17.77 -43.71 -11.53
CA VAL A 10 16.87 -43.24 -12.61
C VAL A 10 15.51 -42.85 -12.04
N ILE A 11 14.94 -43.68 -11.16
CA ILE A 11 13.65 -43.38 -10.51
C ILE A 11 13.77 -42.12 -9.64
N ALA A 12 14.84 -41.99 -8.86
CA ALA A 12 15.07 -40.81 -8.02
C ALA A 12 15.16 -39.52 -8.85
N ILE A 13 15.82 -39.55 -10.01
CA ILE A 13 15.90 -38.41 -10.93
C ILE A 13 14.51 -38.05 -11.48
N LEU A 14 13.73 -39.05 -11.90
CA LEU A 14 12.37 -38.81 -12.42
C LEU A 14 11.46 -38.20 -11.36
N VAL A 15 11.50 -38.72 -10.13
CA VAL A 15 10.74 -38.16 -9.00
C VAL A 15 11.18 -36.72 -8.73
N THR A 16 12.48 -36.46 -8.71
CA THR A 16 13.02 -35.10 -8.49
C THR A 16 12.56 -34.14 -9.59
N ALA A 17 12.59 -34.56 -10.86
CA ALA A 17 12.11 -33.76 -11.97
C ALA A 17 10.62 -33.41 -11.82
N MET A 18 9.77 -34.38 -11.47
CA MET A 18 8.35 -34.13 -11.20
C MET A 18 8.13 -33.17 -10.03
N LEU A 19 8.89 -33.33 -8.94
CA LEU A 19 8.82 -32.43 -7.79
C LEU A 19 9.17 -30.99 -8.18
N ILE A 20 10.25 -30.79 -8.96
CA ILE A 20 10.65 -29.45 -9.42
C ILE A 20 9.54 -28.80 -10.27
N ILE A 21 8.94 -29.55 -11.20
CA ILE A 21 7.85 -29.05 -12.04
C ILE A 21 6.67 -28.62 -11.16
N ARG A 22 6.28 -29.46 -10.20
CA ARG A 22 5.21 -29.14 -9.25
C ARG A 22 5.52 -27.88 -8.44
N GLN A 23 6.72 -27.78 -7.88
CA GLN A 23 7.13 -26.61 -7.10
C GLN A 23 7.10 -25.34 -7.94
N ARG A 24 7.53 -25.40 -9.21
CA ARG A 24 7.47 -24.27 -10.14
C ARG A 24 6.03 -23.84 -10.42
N PHE A 25 5.11 -24.78 -10.60
CA PHE A 25 3.70 -24.48 -10.81
C PHE A 25 3.07 -23.81 -9.58
N ILE A 26 3.30 -24.37 -8.40
CA ILE A 26 2.78 -23.84 -7.14
C ILE A 26 3.34 -22.43 -6.87
N ALA A 27 4.65 -22.24 -7.04
CA ALA A 27 5.30 -20.94 -6.86
C ALA A 27 4.69 -19.87 -7.77
N ARG A 28 4.41 -20.20 -9.04
CA ARG A 28 3.73 -19.30 -9.97
C ARG A 28 2.33 -18.94 -9.48
N SER A 29 1.56 -19.92 -8.98
CA SER A 29 0.22 -19.67 -8.45
C SER A 29 0.24 -18.73 -7.25
N TYR A 30 1.11 -18.98 -6.28
CA TYR A 30 1.24 -18.10 -5.11
C TYR A 30 1.69 -16.69 -5.49
N TYR A 31 2.60 -16.57 -6.46
CA TYR A 31 3.01 -15.27 -6.96
C TYR A 31 1.84 -14.50 -7.58
N ILE A 32 1.00 -15.16 -8.38
CA ILE A 32 -0.18 -14.53 -8.97
C ILE A 32 -1.15 -14.05 -7.89
N GLU A 33 -1.40 -14.86 -6.87
CA GLU A 33 -2.29 -14.50 -5.77
C GLU A 33 -1.76 -13.32 -4.96
N LEU A 34 -0.47 -13.33 -4.63
CA LEU A 34 0.20 -12.23 -3.95
C LEU A 34 0.10 -10.93 -4.77
N ASN A 35 0.39 -11.00 -6.07
CA ASN A 35 0.29 -9.84 -6.97
C ASN A 35 -1.15 -9.32 -7.04
N ARG A 36 -2.15 -10.21 -7.03
CA ARG A 36 -3.56 -9.80 -7.02
C ARG A 36 -3.87 -8.96 -5.79
N MET A 37 -3.47 -9.41 -4.61
CA MET A 37 -3.70 -8.69 -3.35
C MET A 37 -2.91 -7.37 -3.30
N GLN A 38 -1.64 -7.38 -3.70
CA GLN A 38 -0.82 -6.16 -3.78
C GLN A 38 -1.43 -5.12 -4.72
N ASN A 39 -1.92 -5.53 -5.88
CA ASN A 39 -2.59 -4.62 -6.83
C ASN A 39 -3.85 -4.00 -6.24
N GLN A 40 -4.61 -4.72 -5.41
CA GLN A 40 -5.77 -4.17 -4.72
C GLN A 40 -5.35 -3.08 -3.72
N THR A 41 -4.29 -3.33 -2.94
CA THR A 41 -3.75 -2.33 -2.01
C THR A 41 -3.23 -1.09 -2.74
N VAL A 42 -2.53 -1.26 -3.86
CA VAL A 42 -2.02 -0.14 -4.67
C VAL A 42 -3.16 0.73 -5.19
N LYS A 43 -4.20 0.12 -5.78
CA LYS A 43 -5.39 0.84 -6.26
C LYS A 43 -6.08 1.61 -5.15
N LEU A 44 -6.27 0.96 -4.00
CA LEU A 44 -6.92 1.59 -2.85
C LEU A 44 -6.11 2.80 -2.36
N ASN A 45 -4.78 2.69 -2.28
CA ASN A 45 -3.93 3.79 -1.86
C ASN A 45 -3.92 4.96 -2.87
N GLU A 46 -4.04 4.67 -4.17
CA GLU A 46 -4.20 5.69 -5.20
C GLU A 46 -5.51 6.48 -4.98
N GLU A 47 -6.63 5.77 -4.80
CA GLU A 47 -7.93 6.38 -4.53
C GLU A 47 -7.92 7.20 -3.23
N TYR A 48 -7.38 6.66 -2.13
CA TYR A 48 -7.23 7.41 -0.88
C TYR A 48 -6.36 8.65 -1.05
N SER A 49 -5.29 8.58 -1.85
CA SER A 49 -4.44 9.75 -2.09
C SER A 49 -5.16 10.80 -2.90
N ARG A 50 -5.95 10.40 -3.91
CA ARG A 50 -6.84 11.29 -4.65
C ARG A 50 -7.86 11.97 -3.73
N LEU A 51 -8.58 11.18 -2.93
CA LEU A 51 -9.57 11.69 -1.98
C LEU A 51 -8.95 12.67 -0.98
N ARG A 52 -7.74 12.39 -0.46
CA ARG A 52 -7.04 13.33 0.42
C ARG A 52 -6.67 14.64 -0.25
N LEU A 53 -6.35 14.63 -1.54
CA LEU A 53 -6.09 15.87 -2.29
C LEU A 53 -7.38 16.65 -2.53
N GLU A 54 -8.49 15.95 -2.81
CA GLU A 54 -9.82 16.54 -2.90
C GLU A 54 -10.25 17.13 -1.55
N GLU A 55 -10.15 16.39 -0.44
CA GLU A 55 -10.42 16.89 0.92
C GLU A 55 -9.47 18.00 1.33
N GLY A 56 -8.18 17.89 1.01
CA GLY A 56 -7.19 18.94 1.29
C GLY A 56 -7.54 20.27 0.64
N THR A 57 -8.18 20.22 -0.54
CA THR A 57 -8.70 21.40 -1.24
C THR A 57 -9.90 22.02 -0.49
N TYR A 58 -10.69 21.22 0.24
CA TYR A 58 -11.85 21.70 1.00
C TYR A 58 -11.59 21.92 2.51
N SER A 59 -10.55 21.33 3.09
CA SER A 59 -10.36 21.20 4.56
C SER A 59 -9.17 21.98 5.13
N SER A 60 -8.21 22.41 4.31
CA SER A 60 -6.97 23.02 4.83
C SER A 60 -7.08 24.53 5.04
N GLY A 61 -7.89 24.98 6.01
CA GLY A 61 -7.81 26.33 6.59
C GLY A 61 -8.24 27.51 5.71
N LEU A 62 -8.13 27.44 4.38
CA LEU A 62 -8.49 28.50 3.45
C LEU A 62 -10.00 28.74 3.39
N ALA A 63 -10.82 27.69 3.45
CA ALA A 63 -12.28 27.84 3.51
C ALA A 63 -12.71 28.53 4.81
N VAL A 64 -12.14 28.10 5.95
CA VAL A 64 -12.41 28.69 7.27
C VAL A 64 -11.86 30.12 7.36
N SER A 65 -10.65 30.38 6.87
CA SER A 65 -10.05 31.72 6.86
C SER A 65 -10.79 32.67 5.92
N ASN A 66 -11.19 32.20 4.73
CA ASN A 66 -11.98 32.99 3.79
C ASN A 66 -13.38 33.25 4.33
N PHE A 67 -14.02 32.29 5.01
CA PHE A 67 -15.30 32.52 5.68
C PHE A 67 -15.14 33.49 6.86
N ALA A 68 -14.12 33.30 7.70
CA ALA A 68 -13.81 34.20 8.81
C ALA A 68 -13.56 35.64 8.32
N ALA A 69 -12.75 35.82 7.28
CA ALA A 69 -12.44 37.13 6.72
C ALA A 69 -13.63 37.76 5.98
N ASN A 70 -14.32 37.01 5.11
CA ASN A 70 -15.35 37.59 4.22
C ASN A 70 -16.77 37.60 4.80
N LYS A 71 -17.13 36.61 5.64
CA LYS A 71 -18.47 36.51 6.24
C LYS A 71 -18.53 37.04 7.67
N LEU A 72 -17.45 36.88 8.44
CA LEU A 72 -17.38 37.35 9.83
C LEU A 72 -16.55 38.63 10.00
N GLY A 73 -15.88 39.10 8.93
CA GLY A 73 -15.05 40.33 8.97
C GLY A 73 -13.81 40.21 9.86
N LEU A 74 -13.39 38.99 10.20
CA LEU A 74 -12.28 38.74 11.12
C LEU A 74 -10.95 39.07 10.43
N VAL A 75 -10.16 39.92 11.07
CA VAL A 75 -8.79 40.28 10.69
C VAL A 75 -7.79 39.56 11.57
N GLN A 76 -6.61 39.25 11.03
CA GLN A 76 -5.54 38.62 11.81
C GLN A 76 -5.15 39.54 12.98
N PRO A 77 -5.07 39.02 14.22
CA PRO A 77 -4.77 39.83 15.39
C PRO A 77 -3.34 40.38 15.31
N ASP A 78 -3.21 41.69 15.54
CA ASP A 78 -1.92 42.36 15.66
C ASP A 78 -1.23 41.96 16.98
N VAL A 79 0.11 42.02 17.02
CA VAL A 79 0.96 41.54 18.13
C VAL A 79 0.58 42.20 19.48
N GLN A 80 -0.08 43.35 19.44
CA GLN A 80 -0.58 44.08 20.61
C GLN A 80 -1.84 43.48 21.26
N HIS A 81 -2.53 42.56 20.58
CA HIS A 81 -3.79 41.95 21.04
C HIS A 81 -3.64 40.49 21.45
N ILE A 82 -2.41 39.99 21.54
CA ILE A 82 -2.11 38.63 21.99
C ILE A 82 -1.73 38.69 23.47
N VAL A 83 -2.60 38.16 24.33
CA VAL A 83 -2.33 38.02 25.76
C VAL A 83 -1.83 36.60 26.02
N ASP A 84 -0.56 36.49 26.42
CA ASP A 84 0.02 35.22 26.82
C ASP A 84 -0.50 34.82 28.20
N LEU A 85 -1.28 33.74 28.26
CA LEU A 85 -1.79 33.20 29.52
C LEU A 85 -0.64 32.44 30.18
N LYS A 86 0.13 33.17 30.99
CA LYS A 86 1.22 32.61 31.79
C LYS A 86 0.68 31.50 32.69
N ARG A 87 1.19 30.29 32.48
CA ARG A 87 0.84 29.07 33.20
C ARG A 87 1.38 29.06 34.62
#